data_AF-A0AAE0CKQ7-F1
#
_entry.id   AF-A0AAE0CKQ7-F1
#
_cell.length_a   1.000
_cell.length_b   1.000
_cell.length_c   1.000
_cell.angle_alpha   90.00
_cell.angle_beta   90.00
_cell.angle_gamma   90.00
#
_symmetry.space_group_name_H-M   'P 1'
#
loop_
_entity.id
_entity.type
_entity.pdbx_description
1 polymer ?
#
loop_
_entity_poly.entity_id
_entity_poly.type
_entity_poly.pdbx_seq_one_letter_code
_entity_poly.pdbx_strand_id
1 'polypeptide(L)'
;MYNLNIVRSIEEPQRLKTTSFVDVSDIHGRDKEKNHFISKLLTESNEEGKGKGLRIISIVGMGGVGKTTLAQLAYNNRKIKSNFEKRMWVCVSDPFDEVRIAKAIIEVL
;
A
#
# COMPACT_ATOMS: atom_id res chain seq x y z
N MET A 1 -44.37 -19.25 22.39
CA MET A 1 -43.61 -19.31 21.12
C MET A 1 -42.97 -17.95 20.91
N TYR A 2 -41.66 -17.83 21.08
CA TYR A 2 -40.95 -16.57 20.89
C TYR A 2 -40.61 -16.42 19.39
N ASN A 3 -41.13 -15.38 18.75
CA ASN A 3 -40.76 -15.02 17.38
C ASN A 3 -39.37 -14.40 17.39
N LEU A 4 -38.39 -15.10 16.80
CA LEU A 4 -37.07 -14.54 16.51
C LEU A 4 -37.15 -13.79 15.16
N ASN A 5 -37.38 -12.48 15.21
CA ASN A 5 -37.16 -11.62 14.05
C ASN A 5 -35.65 -11.48 13.84
N ILE A 6 -35.06 -12.39 13.06
CA ILE A 6 -33.69 -12.25 12.57
C ILE A 6 -33.70 -11.17 11.49
N VAL A 7 -33.54 -9.92 11.92
CA VAL A 7 -33.03 -8.88 11.03
C VAL A 7 -31.59 -9.27 10.75
N ARG A 8 -31.31 -9.90 9.60
CA ARG A 8 -29.93 -9.99 9.08
C ARG A 8 -29.51 -8.56 8.79
N SER A 9 -28.86 -7.91 9.76
CA SER A 9 -27.93 -6.85 9.43
C SER A 9 -26.95 -7.46 8.44
N ILE A 10 -26.94 -6.97 7.21
CA ILE A 10 -25.82 -7.20 6.32
C ILE A 10 -24.71 -6.33 6.90
N GLU A 11 -24.01 -6.82 7.92
CA GLU A 11 -22.77 -6.21 8.36
C GLU A 11 -21.80 -6.35 7.20
N GLU A 12 -21.48 -5.23 6.54
CA GLU A 12 -20.37 -5.21 5.60
C GLU A 12 -19.12 -5.72 6.33
N PRO A 13 -18.41 -6.72 5.78
CA PRO A 13 -17.20 -7.21 6.40
C PRO A 13 -16.24 -6.05 6.58
N GLN A 14 -15.94 -5.70 7.84
CA GLN A 14 -14.95 -4.66 8.11
C GLN A 14 -13.62 -5.09 7.50
N ARG A 15 -13.18 -4.36 6.47
CA ARG A 15 -11.88 -4.61 5.86
C ARG A 15 -10.79 -4.37 6.90
N LEU A 16 -9.95 -5.37 7.09
CA LEU A 16 -8.77 -5.24 7.94
C LEU A 16 -7.89 -4.10 7.42
N LYS A 17 -7.65 -3.11 8.29
CA LYS A 17 -6.69 -2.05 8.00
C LYS A 17 -5.29 -2.64 7.99
N THR A 18 -4.48 -2.19 7.04
CA THR A 18 -3.08 -2.62 6.91
C THR A 18 -2.16 -1.47 7.25
N THR A 19 -1.06 -1.77 7.93
CA THR A 19 0.00 -0.81 8.26
C THR A 19 1.20 -1.04 7.37
N SER A 20 2.18 -0.13 7.42
CA SER A 20 3.45 -0.33 6.71
C SER A 20 4.35 -1.38 7.37
N PHE A 21 4.05 -1.81 8.60
CA PHE A 21 4.86 -2.80 9.31
C PHE A 21 4.67 -4.18 8.68
N VAL A 22 5.77 -4.91 8.52
CA VAL A 22 5.78 -6.26 8.01
C VAL A 22 6.94 -7.02 8.62
N ASP A 23 6.70 -8.27 9.01
CA ASP A 23 7.79 -9.18 9.32
C ASP A 23 8.33 -9.78 8.01
N VAL A 24 9.59 -9.48 7.70
CA VAL A 24 10.22 -9.89 6.45
C VAL A 24 10.68 -11.35 6.51
N SER A 25 10.89 -11.93 7.70
CA SER A 25 11.35 -13.32 7.82
C SER A 25 10.35 -14.33 7.27
N ASP A 26 9.06 -14.01 7.38
CA ASP A 26 7.95 -14.92 7.05
C ASP A 26 7.52 -14.81 5.57
N ILE A 27 8.24 -14.01 4.77
CA ILE A 27 7.90 -13.77 3.37
C ILE A 27 8.94 -14.41 2.46
N HIS A 28 8.49 -15.32 1.61
CA HIS A 28 9.34 -16.08 0.70
C HIS A 28 8.94 -15.87 -0.77
N GLY A 29 9.90 -16.05 -1.68
CA GLY A 29 9.65 -16.15 -3.13
C GLY A 29 9.27 -14.85 -3.84
N ARG A 30 9.43 -13.69 -3.18
CA ARG A 30 9.06 -12.36 -3.73
C ARG A 30 10.24 -11.49 -4.14
N ASP A 31 11.45 -12.03 -4.12
CA ASP A 31 12.66 -11.24 -4.35
C ASP A 31 12.70 -10.62 -5.74
N LYS A 32 12.25 -11.34 -6.77
CA LYS A 32 12.23 -10.86 -8.14
C LYS A 32 11.28 -9.67 -8.29
N GLU A 33 10.04 -9.80 -7.82
CA GLU A 33 9.04 -8.73 -7.91
C GLU A 33 9.44 -7.52 -7.05
N LYS A 34 9.94 -7.76 -5.84
CA LYS A 34 10.45 -6.71 -4.94
C LYS A 34 11.57 -5.92 -5.61
N ASN A 35 12.56 -6.59 -6.19
CA ASN A 35 13.71 -5.94 -6.82
C ASN A 35 13.30 -5.17 -8.08
N HIS A 36 12.38 -5.71 -8.88
CA HIS A 36 11.81 -5.03 -10.04
C HIS A 36 11.01 -3.78 -9.65
N PHE A 37 10.27 -3.85 -8.55
CA PHE A 37 9.52 -2.69 -8.05
C PHE A 37 10.45 -1.59 -7.53
N ILE A 38 11.50 -1.97 -6.78
CA ILE A 38 12.52 -1.04 -6.29
C ILE A 38 13.28 -0.38 -7.44
N SER A 39 13.65 -1.14 -8.48
CA SER A 39 14.34 -0.55 -9.63
C SER A 39 13.46 0.50 -10.32
N LYS A 40 12.19 0.21 -10.59
CA LYS A 40 11.25 1.20 -11.16
C LYS A 40 11.10 2.47 -10.31
N LEU A 41 11.11 2.35 -8.99
CA LEU A 41 11.05 3.51 -8.09
C LEU A 41 12.33 4.34 -8.16
N LEU A 42 13.49 3.69 -8.21
CA LEU A 42 14.81 4.32 -8.13
C LEU A 42 15.41 4.72 -9.47
N THR A 43 14.93 4.19 -10.60
CA THR A 43 15.48 4.54 -11.93
C THR A 43 15.27 6.02 -12.17
N GLU A 44 16.27 6.86 -11.95
CA GLU A 44 16.22 8.27 -12.28
C GLU A 44 15.92 8.44 -13.78
N SER A 45 15.18 9.49 -14.09
CA SER A 45 14.90 9.93 -15.45
C SER A 45 16.19 10.24 -16.18
N ASN A 46 16.85 9.22 -16.73
CA ASN A 46 17.95 9.38 -17.70
C ASN A 46 17.44 9.92 -19.06
N GLU A 47 16.18 10.37 -19.14
CA GLU A 47 15.73 11.25 -20.22
C GLU A 47 15.97 12.70 -19.79
N GLU A 48 17.23 13.11 -19.99
CA GLU A 48 17.65 14.51 -20.11
C GLU A 48 16.76 15.20 -21.17
N GLY A 49 15.60 15.72 -20.76
CA GLY A 49 14.71 16.44 -21.67
C GLY A 49 13.21 16.33 -21.42
N LYS A 50 12.74 15.44 -20.52
CA LYS A 50 11.32 15.41 -20.12
C LYS A 50 11.19 15.67 -18.64
N GLY A 51 10.46 16.72 -18.29
CA GLY A 51 10.34 17.25 -16.93
C GLY A 51 10.10 16.18 -15.86
N LYS A 52 10.59 16.47 -14.65
CA LYS A 52 10.48 15.65 -13.43
C LYS A 52 9.01 15.44 -13.03
N GLY A 53 8.31 14.58 -13.77
CA GLY A 53 6.90 14.24 -13.53
C GLY A 53 6.71 13.34 -12.31
N LEU A 54 5.50 13.37 -11.76
CA LEU A 54 5.07 12.44 -10.71
C LEU A 54 5.14 11.00 -11.24
N ARG A 55 5.82 10.11 -10.50
CA ARG A 55 5.84 8.68 -10.82
C ARG A 55 4.79 7.91 -10.05
N ILE A 56 3.93 7.21 -10.78
CA ILE A 56 2.88 6.35 -10.22
C ILE A 56 3.18 4.90 -10.62
N ILE A 57 3.19 3.99 -9.64
CA ILE A 57 3.30 2.55 -9.87
C ILE A 57 2.09 1.86 -9.25
N SER A 58 1.31 1.16 -10.08
CA SER A 58 0.16 0.37 -9.64
C SER A 58 0.52 -1.11 -9.46
N ILE A 59 -0.01 -1.75 -8.41
CA ILE A 59 0.09 -3.19 -8.17
C ILE A 59 -1.32 -3.78 -8.30
N VAL A 60 -1.56 -4.57 -9.34
CA VAL A 60 -2.88 -5.13 -9.68
C VAL A 60 -2.83 -6.66 -9.64
N GLY A 61 -3.94 -7.28 -9.26
CA GLY A 61 -4.06 -8.73 -9.16
C GLY A 61 -5.22 -9.15 -8.26
N MET A 62 -5.52 -10.45 -8.24
CA MET A 62 -6.62 -11.03 -7.46
C MET A 62 -6.51 -10.75 -5.95
N GLY A 63 -7.63 -10.88 -5.24
CA GLY A 63 -7.65 -10.87 -3.77
C GLY A 63 -6.73 -11.96 -3.20
N GLY A 64 -6.08 -11.71 -2.07
CA GLY A 64 -5.21 -12.70 -1.39
C GLY A 64 -3.84 -12.94 -2.05
N VAL A 65 -3.56 -12.43 -3.25
CA VAL A 65 -2.28 -12.69 -3.96
C VAL A 65 -1.04 -12.02 -3.33
N GLY A 66 -1.19 -11.23 -2.25
CA GLY A 66 -0.07 -10.59 -1.54
C GLY A 66 0.39 -9.23 -2.10
N LYS A 67 -0.50 -8.47 -2.76
CA LYS A 67 -0.17 -7.14 -3.30
C LYS A 67 0.34 -6.17 -2.21
N THR A 68 -0.38 -6.10 -1.10
CA THR A 68 0.00 -5.26 0.04
C THR A 68 1.33 -5.71 0.64
N THR A 69 1.56 -7.02 0.74
CA THR A 69 2.82 -7.61 1.20
C THR A 69 4.00 -7.17 0.33
N LEU A 70 3.85 -7.19 -1.01
CA LEU A 70 4.88 -6.72 -1.92
C LEU A 70 5.19 -5.22 -1.74
N ALA A 71 4.15 -4.40 -1.56
CA ALA A 71 4.32 -2.98 -1.27
C ALA A 71 5.03 -2.73 0.06
N GLN A 72 4.70 -3.48 1.12
CA GLN A 72 5.38 -3.38 2.42
C GLN A 72 6.86 -3.78 2.34
N LEU A 73 7.18 -4.84 1.59
CA LEU A 73 8.58 -5.27 1.35
C LEU A 73 9.40 -4.18 0.66
N ALA A 74 8.81 -3.52 -0.35
CA ALA A 74 9.47 -2.42 -1.05
C ALA A 74 9.60 -1.18 -0.15
N TYR A 75 8.52 -0.78 0.52
CA TYR A 75 8.47 0.37 1.42
C TYR A 75 9.54 0.30 2.53
N ASN A 76 9.76 -0.91 3.06
CA ASN A 76 10.73 -1.15 4.12
C ASN A 76 12.15 -1.47 3.63
N ASN A 77 12.37 -1.54 2.32
CA ASN A 77 13.68 -1.84 1.77
C ASN A 77 14.69 -0.71 2.08
N ARG A 78 15.91 -1.09 2.47
CA ARG A 78 16.97 -0.14 2.83
C ARG A 78 17.25 0.89 1.73
N LYS A 79 17.24 0.48 0.45
CA LYS A 79 17.48 1.40 -0.68
C LYS A 79 16.34 2.42 -0.83
N ILE A 80 15.09 2.02 -0.58
CA ILE A 80 13.97 2.97 -0.58
C ILE A 80 14.08 3.91 0.62
N LYS A 81 14.41 3.40 1.81
CA LYS A 81 14.60 4.24 3.00
C LYS A 81 15.71 5.28 2.84
N SER A 82 16.77 4.97 2.09
CA SER A 82 17.90 5.88 1.89
C SER A 82 17.68 6.92 0.80
N ASN A 83 16.79 6.67 -0.16
CA ASN A 83 16.55 7.58 -1.30
C ASN A 83 15.30 8.46 -1.12
N PHE A 84 14.41 8.12 -0.17
CA PHE A 84 13.19 8.88 0.10
C PHE A 84 13.19 9.37 1.55
N GLU A 85 13.44 10.66 1.74
CA GLU A 85 13.45 11.33 3.05
C GLU A 85 12.11 11.15 3.77
N LYS A 86 11.01 11.44 3.07
CA LYS A 86 9.65 11.26 3.57
C LYS A 86 8.99 10.08 2.88
N ARG A 87 8.34 9.23 3.67
CA ARG A 87 7.61 8.05 3.21
C ARG A 87 6.34 7.91 4.03
N MET A 88 5.23 7.61 3.35
CA MET A 88 3.91 7.55 3.96
C MET A 88 3.18 6.28 3.55
N TRP A 89 2.31 5.80 4.43
CA TRP A 89 1.46 4.65 4.18
C TRP A 89 0.03 4.97 4.63
N VAL A 90 -0.89 5.01 3.68
CA VAL A 90 -2.29 5.31 3.95
C VAL A 90 -3.15 4.15 3.46
N CYS A 91 -3.93 3.57 4.36
CA CYS A 91 -4.90 2.54 4.03
C CYS A 91 -6.24 3.20 3.72
N VAL A 92 -6.73 3.04 2.50
CA VAL A 92 -8.02 3.56 2.04
C VAL A 92 -8.98 2.39 1.82
N SER A 93 -10.12 2.41 2.49
CA SER A 93 -11.21 1.45 2.35
C SER A 93 -12.48 2.18 1.91
N ASP A 94 -13.37 1.48 1.23
CA ASP A 94 -14.71 1.97 0.90
C ASP A 94 -15.66 1.74 2.09
N PRO A 95 -16.56 2.68 2.43
CA PRO A 95 -16.59 4.06 1.92
C PRO A 95 -15.36 4.86 2.39
N PHE A 96 -14.85 5.75 1.53
CA PHE A 96 -13.68 6.58 1.87
C PHE A 96 -14.06 8.02 2.20
N ASP A 97 -13.25 8.63 3.07
CA ASP A 97 -13.35 10.04 3.48
C ASP A 97 -12.08 10.76 3.02
N GLU A 98 -12.24 11.64 2.02
CA GLU A 98 -11.15 12.41 1.42
C GLU A 98 -10.44 13.33 2.41
N VAL A 99 -11.20 13.97 3.31
CA VAL A 99 -10.66 14.89 4.32
C VAL A 99 -9.80 14.10 5.32
N ARG A 100 -10.28 12.93 5.74
CA ARG A 100 -9.51 12.04 6.61
C ARG A 100 -8.23 11.55 5.93
N ILE A 101 -8.28 11.21 4.64
CA ILE A 101 -7.10 10.78 3.87
C ILE A 101 -6.08 11.91 3.76
N ALA A 102 -6.52 13.12 3.39
CA ALA A 102 -5.65 14.28 3.29
C ALA A 102 -4.96 14.60 4.63
N LYS A 103 -5.70 14.55 5.74
CA LYS A 103 -5.14 14.71 7.09
C LYS A 103 -4.06 13.66 7.40
N ALA A 104 -4.35 12.38 7.13
CA ALA A 104 -3.40 11.30 7.35
C ALA A 104 -2.11 11.43 6.51
N ILE A 105 -2.17 12.11 5.36
CA ILE A 105 -0.98 12.43 4.56
C ILE A 105 -0.22 13.61 5.17
N ILE A 106 -0.91 14.70 5.53
CA ILE A 106 -0.27 15.92 6.02
C ILE A 106 0.36 15.73 7.41
N GLU A 107 -0.26 14.95 8.30
CA GLU A 107 0.26 14.70 9.66
C GLU A 107 1.62 13.97 9.68
N VAL A 108 2.01 13.35 8.55
CA VAL A 108 3.26 12.60 8.41
C VAL A 108 4.33 13.43 7.66
N LEU A 109 3.99 14.63 7.16
CA LEU A 109 4.91 15.54 6.47
C LEU A 109 5.76 16.33 7.47
#